data_AF-A0A0D0D8U7-F1
#
_entry.id   AF-A0A0D0D8U7-F1
#
_cell.length_a   1.000
_cell.length_b   1.000
_cell.length_c   1.000
_cell.angle_alpha   90.00
_cell.angle_beta   90.00
_cell.angle_gamma   90.00
#
_symmetry.space_group_name_H-M   'P 1'
#
loop_
_entity.id
_entity.type
_entity.pdbx_description
1 polymer ?
#
loop_
_entity_poly.entity_id
_entity_poly.type
_entity_poly.pdbx_seq_one_letter_code
_entity_poly.pdbx_strand_id
1 'polypeptide(L)'
;CPKFPDSEWNNIILGKLVNLNTVFSGMFTSQSDERHKEKFGDLKITCGVSSSPSKTILTGQDWHTAWVHTACVYWFAFPHQASELKCYREYLTQKFAHHEQHFHGRVIKFDKSICKQVGSSQQHELTNPHANLFESHFLPSGKQFTETPTASKPKKSSSSLSSVTIKDEAC
;
A
#
# COMPACT_ATOMS: atom_id res chain seq x y z
N CYS A 1 24.50 7.50 -7.87
CA CYS A 1 23.04 7.42 -7.72
C CYS A 1 22.71 6.72 -6.40
N PRO A 2 21.70 7.16 -5.64
CA PRO A 2 21.28 6.49 -4.40
C PRO A 2 20.84 5.05 -4.65
N LYS A 3 21.11 4.14 -3.71
CA LYS A 3 20.67 2.74 -3.77
C LYS A 3 19.15 2.69 -3.67
N PHE A 4 18.50 2.16 -4.70
CA PHE A 4 17.05 2.09 -4.82
C PHE A 4 16.68 0.93 -5.76
N PRO A 5 15.53 0.26 -5.59
CA PRO A 5 15.15 -0.84 -6.46
C PRO A 5 15.00 -0.39 -7.92
N ASP A 6 15.62 -1.11 -8.86
CA ASP A 6 15.66 -0.72 -10.27
C ASP A 6 14.27 -0.59 -10.90
N SER A 7 13.30 -1.42 -10.47
CA SER A 7 11.92 -1.29 -10.93
C SER A 7 11.28 0.04 -10.51
N GLU A 8 11.58 0.51 -9.30
CA GLU A 8 11.05 1.77 -8.78
C GLU A 8 11.80 2.97 -9.34
N TRP A 9 13.10 2.83 -9.63
CA TRP A 9 13.87 3.84 -10.36
C TRP A 9 13.25 4.14 -11.73
N ASN A 10 12.91 3.09 -12.48
CA ASN A 10 12.21 3.23 -13.75
C ASN A 10 10.84 3.91 -13.58
N ASN A 11 10.12 3.62 -12.50
CA ASN A 11 8.86 4.29 -12.23
C ASN A 11 9.05 5.80 -12.03
N ILE A 12 10.07 6.22 -11.27
CA ILE A 12 10.40 7.65 -11.06
C ILE A 12 10.68 8.33 -12.40
N ILE A 13 11.57 7.78 -13.22
CA ILE A 13 11.94 8.39 -14.52
C ILE A 13 10.74 8.46 -15.47
N LEU A 14 9.86 7.46 -15.44
CA LEU A 14 8.66 7.42 -16.29
C LEU A 14 7.48 8.22 -15.71
N GLY A 15 7.65 8.92 -14.58
CA GLY A 15 6.57 9.62 -13.90
C GLY A 15 5.45 8.70 -13.39
N LYS A 16 5.77 7.42 -13.20
CA LYS A 16 4.85 6.40 -12.67
C LYS A 16 4.91 6.35 -11.15
N LEU A 17 3.84 5.80 -10.59
CA LEU A 17 3.70 5.54 -9.17
C LEU A 17 4.83 4.64 -8.65
N VAL A 18 5.52 5.10 -7.61
CA VAL A 18 6.48 4.28 -6.86
C VAL A 18 5.71 3.38 -5.90
N ASN A 19 6.05 2.09 -5.90
CA ASN A 19 5.52 1.16 -4.91
C ASN A 19 6.34 1.23 -3.62
N LEU A 20 5.82 1.97 -2.64
CA LEU A 20 6.48 2.13 -1.34
C LEU A 20 6.68 0.82 -0.58
N ASN A 21 5.88 -0.23 -0.82
CA ASN A 21 6.13 -1.54 -0.20
C ASN A 21 7.41 -2.20 -0.75
N THR A 22 7.67 -2.06 -2.05
CA THR A 22 8.91 -2.53 -2.68
C THR A 22 10.10 -1.78 -2.09
N VAL A 23 9.99 -0.46 -1.97
CA VAL A 23 11.03 0.39 -1.38
C VAL A 23 11.28 -0.03 0.07
N PHE A 24 10.22 -0.09 0.88
CA PHE A 24 10.31 -0.44 2.29
C PHE A 24 10.91 -1.84 2.50
N SER A 25 10.48 -2.83 1.71
CA SER A 25 11.10 -4.16 1.73
C SER A 25 12.58 -4.12 1.40
N GLY A 26 12.93 -3.41 0.32
CA GLY A 26 14.31 -3.26 -0.15
C GLY A 26 15.28 -2.68 0.89
N MET A 27 14.77 -1.86 1.82
CA MET A 27 15.58 -1.27 2.91
C MET A 27 16.07 -2.31 3.92
N PHE A 28 15.40 -3.46 4.04
CA PHE A 28 15.73 -4.50 5.02
C PHE A 28 16.21 -5.81 4.39
N THR A 29 16.22 -5.90 3.06
CA THR A 29 16.75 -7.06 2.35
C THR A 29 18.21 -6.83 2.00
N SER A 30 19.09 -7.75 2.40
CA SER A 30 20.51 -7.74 2.01
C SER A 30 20.74 -8.21 0.56
N GLN A 31 19.68 -8.62 -0.15
CA GLN A 31 19.76 -9.24 -1.47
C GLN A 31 19.51 -8.20 -2.58
N SER A 32 20.40 -8.15 -3.58
CA SER A 32 20.21 -7.34 -4.79
C SER A 32 19.04 -7.89 -5.62
N ASP A 33 18.11 -7.02 -6.04
CA ASP A 33 17.01 -7.37 -6.95
C ASP A 33 17.54 -7.44 -8.39
N GLU A 34 18.39 -8.43 -8.69
CA GLU A 34 18.89 -8.70 -10.04
C GLU A 34 17.82 -9.47 -10.83
N ARG A 35 16.91 -8.73 -11.46
CA ARG A 35 15.97 -9.29 -12.43
C ARG A 35 16.54 -9.20 -13.84
N HIS A 36 16.99 -10.32 -14.38
CA HIS A 36 17.38 -10.44 -15.79
C HIS A 36 16.18 -10.88 -16.62
N LYS A 37 15.74 -10.03 -17.56
CA LYS A 37 14.69 -10.37 -18.53
C LYS A 37 15.32 -10.43 -19.91
N GLU A 38 15.50 -11.63 -20.42
CA GLU A 38 16.04 -11.86 -21.76
C GLU A 38 14.93 -12.44 -22.65
N LYS A 39 14.79 -11.88 -23.85
CA LYS A 39 13.90 -12.42 -24.88
C LYS A 39 14.76 -13.12 -25.92
N PHE A 40 14.56 -14.42 -26.08
CA PHE A 40 15.22 -15.22 -27.12
C PHE A 40 14.14 -15.75 -28.07
N GLY A 41 13.95 -15.08 -29.20
CA GLY A 41 12.84 -15.35 -30.12
C GLY A 41 11.48 -15.13 -29.44
N ASP A 42 10.61 -16.14 -29.49
CA ASP A 42 9.29 -16.14 -28.82
C ASP A 42 9.37 -16.50 -27.33
N LEU A 43 10.54 -16.94 -26.84
CA LEU A 43 10.72 -17.34 -25.45
C LEU A 43 11.15 -16.14 -24.59
N LYS A 44 10.37 -15.87 -23.54
CA LYS A 44 10.68 -14.86 -22.54
C LYS A 44 11.21 -15.55 -21.28
N ILE A 45 12.53 -15.50 -21.07
CA ILE A 45 13.17 -16.04 -19.87
C ILE A 45 13.25 -14.90 -18.85
N THR A 46 12.62 -15.10 -17.70
CA THR A 46 12.78 -14.20 -16.55
C THR A 46 13.60 -14.95 -15.52
N CYS A 47 14.87 -14.57 -15.37
CA CYS A 47 15.77 -15.16 -14.40
C CYS A 47 15.98 -14.15 -13.25
N GLY A 48 15.71 -14.57 -12.02
CA GLY A 48 15.79 -13.74 -10.83
C GLY A 48 14.71 -14.07 -9.82
N VAL A 49 15.01 -13.88 -8.53
CA VAL A 49 14.03 -14.04 -7.45
C VAL A 49 13.04 -12.90 -7.56
N SER A 50 11.81 -13.18 -8.01
CA SER A 50 10.70 -12.25 -7.90
C SER A 50 10.35 -12.12 -6.41
N SER A 51 11.09 -11.28 -5.68
CA SER A 51 10.75 -10.96 -4.30
C SER A 51 9.49 -10.09 -4.33
N SER A 52 8.34 -10.71 -4.09
CA SER A 52 7.21 -9.95 -3.55
C SER A 52 7.72 -9.20 -2.31
N PRO A 53 7.26 -7.95 -2.07
CA PRO A 53 7.75 -7.18 -0.95
C PRO A 53 7.59 -7.97 0.35
N SER A 54 8.71 -8.41 0.94
CA SER A 54 8.74 -9.22 2.15
C SER A 54 8.17 -8.48 3.35
N LYS A 55 8.22 -7.14 3.33
CA LYS A 55 7.63 -6.24 4.31
C LYS A 55 6.63 -5.30 3.66
N THR A 56 5.44 -5.22 4.26
CA THR A 56 4.39 -4.30 3.84
C THR A 56 4.30 -3.15 4.83
N ILE A 57 4.03 -1.95 4.33
CA ILE A 57 3.76 -0.76 5.14
C ILE A 57 2.40 -0.93 5.81
N LEU A 58 2.39 -0.90 7.14
CA LEU A 58 1.17 -1.06 7.94
C LEU A 58 0.86 0.17 8.78
N THR A 59 1.88 0.92 9.17
CA THR A 59 1.76 2.09 10.05
C THR A 59 2.20 3.38 9.36
N GLY A 60 1.82 4.52 9.94
CA GLY A 60 2.34 5.82 9.53
C GLY A 60 3.86 5.94 9.63
N GLN A 61 4.49 5.24 10.58
CA GLN A 61 5.95 5.24 10.73
C GLN A 61 6.65 4.46 9.61
N ASP A 62 6.11 3.29 9.24
CA ASP A 62 6.60 2.51 8.10
C ASP A 62 6.50 3.33 6.82
N TRP A 63 5.35 3.98 6.63
CA TRP A 63 5.08 4.83 5.48
C TRP A 63 6.06 6.01 5.42
N HIS A 64 6.24 6.72 6.55
CA HIS A 64 7.15 7.86 6.62
C HIS A 64 8.59 7.45 6.29
N THR A 65 9.04 6.31 6.82
CA THR A 65 10.38 5.78 6.56
C THR A 65 10.59 5.48 5.08
N ALA A 66 9.64 4.79 4.44
CA ALA A 66 9.69 4.50 3.01
C ALA A 66 9.60 5.77 2.14
N TRP A 67 8.78 6.74 2.56
CA TRP A 67 8.60 8.00 1.86
C TRP A 67 9.84 8.88 1.90
N VAL A 68 10.50 9.02 3.07
CA VAL A 68 11.74 9.81 3.18
C VAL A 68 12.81 9.27 2.24
N HIS A 69 13.00 7.95 2.18
CA HIS A 69 13.94 7.33 1.24
C HIS A 69 13.56 7.63 -0.21
N THR A 70 12.29 7.45 -0.55
CA THR A 70 11.75 7.74 -1.89
C THR A 70 11.92 9.21 -2.28
N ALA A 71 11.65 10.14 -1.36
CA ALA A 71 11.77 11.59 -1.59
C ALA A 71 13.23 12.02 -1.84
N CYS A 72 14.22 11.41 -1.17
CA CYS A 72 15.63 11.66 -1.48
C CYS A 72 16.00 11.28 -2.91
N VAL A 73 15.43 10.17 -3.40
CA VAL A 73 15.63 9.67 -4.76
C VAL A 73 14.95 10.58 -5.79
N TYR A 74 13.71 11.00 -5.50
CA TYR A 74 13.03 12.01 -6.32
C TYR A 74 13.78 13.34 -6.35
N TRP A 75 14.28 13.83 -5.21
CA TRP A 75 15.04 15.07 -5.16
C TRP A 75 16.32 15.01 -6.00
N PHE A 76 16.99 13.85 -6.03
CA PHE A 76 18.14 13.62 -6.89
C PHE A 76 17.77 13.68 -8.39
N ALA A 77 16.62 13.12 -8.78
CA ALA A 77 16.18 13.09 -10.18
C ALA A 77 15.50 14.39 -10.66
N PHE A 78 14.69 15.00 -9.79
CA PHE A 78 13.83 16.16 -10.06
C PHE A 78 13.93 17.20 -8.93
N PRO A 79 15.03 17.95 -8.84
CA PRO A 79 15.26 18.89 -7.74
C PRO A 79 14.16 19.95 -7.59
N HIS A 80 13.50 20.33 -8.69
CA HIS A 80 12.45 21.34 -8.71
C HIS A 80 11.16 20.91 -7.99
N GLN A 81 10.92 19.61 -7.80
CA GLN A 81 9.72 19.08 -7.11
C GLN A 81 9.90 18.96 -5.59
N ALA A 82 11.05 19.37 -5.04
CA ALA A 82 11.37 19.16 -3.62
C ALA A 82 10.35 19.80 -2.66
N SER A 83 9.84 20.99 -2.99
CA SER A 83 8.83 21.69 -2.19
C SER A 83 7.50 20.92 -2.17
N GLU A 84 7.01 20.51 -3.33
CA GLU A 84 5.78 19.71 -3.48
C GLU A 84 5.87 18.41 -2.68
N LEU A 85 6.95 17.64 -2.84
CA LEU A 85 7.15 16.36 -2.14
C LEU A 85 7.21 16.55 -0.61
N LYS A 86 7.77 17.67 -0.14
CA LYS A 86 7.80 18.03 1.28
C LYS A 86 6.39 18.34 1.78
N CYS A 87 5.62 19.18 1.07
CA CYS A 87 4.25 19.53 1.44
C CYS A 87 3.35 18.28 1.46
N TYR A 88 3.48 17.41 0.46
CA TYR A 88 2.74 16.15 0.41
C TYR A 88 3.06 15.23 1.59
N ARG A 89 4.35 15.13 1.96
CA ARG A 89 4.77 14.36 3.13
C ARG A 89 4.09 14.87 4.40
N GLU A 90 4.15 16.19 4.62
CA GLU A 90 3.57 16.82 5.80
C GLU A 90 2.05 16.60 5.87
N TYR A 91 1.37 16.74 4.73
CA TYR A 91 -0.05 16.46 4.61
C TYR A 91 -0.41 15.03 5.04
N LEU A 92 0.27 14.01 4.51
CA LEU A 92 -0.02 12.62 4.88
C LEU A 92 0.43 12.27 6.30
N THR A 93 1.58 12.80 6.77
CA THR A 93 2.00 12.65 8.17
C THR A 93 0.95 13.21 9.12
N GLN A 94 0.36 14.37 8.81
CA GLN A 94 -0.77 14.90 9.57
C GLN A 94 -1.96 13.95 9.53
N LYS A 95 -2.34 13.39 8.36
CA LYS A 95 -3.43 12.40 8.29
C LYS A 95 -3.19 11.19 9.19
N PHE A 96 -1.97 10.64 9.21
CA PHE A 96 -1.63 9.56 10.14
C PHE A 96 -1.72 9.98 11.62
N ALA A 97 -1.34 11.22 11.95
CA ALA A 97 -1.41 11.72 13.32
C ALA A 97 -2.86 11.97 13.81
N HIS A 98 -3.78 12.32 12.90
CA HIS A 98 -5.19 12.55 13.21
C HIS A 98 -6.01 11.26 13.35
N HIS A 99 -5.48 10.13 12.88
CA HIS A 99 -6.18 8.85 12.89
C HIS A 99 -5.47 7.85 13.81
N GLU A 100 -6.25 7.12 14.61
CA GLU A 100 -5.70 6.03 15.40
C GLU A 100 -5.02 4.97 14.53
N GLN A 101 -4.04 4.26 15.10
CA GLN A 101 -3.21 3.30 14.37
C GLN A 101 -4.02 2.24 13.61
N HIS A 102 -5.14 1.79 14.17
CA HIS A 102 -6.00 0.81 13.54
C HIS A 102 -6.69 1.31 12.24
N PHE A 103 -6.73 2.63 12.03
CA PHE A 103 -7.20 3.27 10.79
C PHE A 103 -6.07 3.63 9.81
N HIS A 104 -4.80 3.42 10.16
CA HIS A 104 -3.66 3.76 9.28
C HIS A 104 -3.72 3.06 7.92
N GLY A 105 -4.30 1.86 7.86
CA GLY A 105 -4.56 1.16 6.60
C GLY A 105 -5.44 1.96 5.62
N ARG A 106 -6.36 2.80 6.10
CA ARG A 106 -7.17 3.69 5.25
C ARG A 106 -6.35 4.85 4.70
N VAL A 107 -5.48 5.46 5.53
CA VAL A 107 -4.56 6.52 5.09
C VAL A 107 -3.63 6.00 4.00
N ILE A 108 -3.12 4.77 4.11
CA ILE A 108 -2.28 4.13 3.10
C ILE A 108 -3.05 3.90 1.78
N LYS A 109 -4.32 3.45 1.85
CA LYS A 109 -5.17 3.28 0.65
C LYS A 109 -5.50 4.62 -0.02
N PHE A 110 -5.72 5.64 0.80
CA PHE A 110 -5.95 7.02 0.35
C PHE A 110 -4.72 7.56 -0.40
N ASP A 111 -3.51 7.46 0.16
CA ASP A 111 -2.25 7.80 -0.50
C ASP A 111 -2.09 7.11 -1.86
N LYS A 112 -2.32 5.79 -1.92
CA LYS A 112 -2.29 5.04 -3.18
C LYS A 112 -3.27 5.57 -4.22
N SER A 113 -4.44 6.03 -3.79
CA SER A 113 -5.46 6.58 -4.67
C SER A 113 -5.05 7.96 -5.21
N ILE A 114 -4.47 8.81 -4.36
CA ILE A 114 -3.90 10.11 -4.76
C ILE A 114 -2.83 9.91 -5.81
N CYS A 115 -1.84 9.08 -5.49
CA CYS A 115 -0.71 8.86 -6.39
C CYS A 115 -1.19 8.24 -7.72
N LYS A 116 -2.22 7.37 -7.71
CA LYS A 116 -2.82 6.84 -8.95
C LYS A 116 -3.50 7.95 -9.77
N GLN A 117 -4.21 8.87 -9.13
CA GLN A 117 -4.88 9.98 -9.80
C GLN A 117 -3.86 10.94 -10.44
N VAL A 118 -2.82 11.31 -9.68
CA VAL A 118 -1.70 12.15 -10.15
C VAL A 118 -0.96 11.47 -11.30
N GLY A 119 -0.58 10.21 -11.15
CA GLY A 119 0.11 9.46 -12.22
C GLY A 119 -0.72 9.21 -13.48
N SER A 120 -2.05 9.33 -13.41
CA SER A 120 -2.93 9.20 -14.58
C SER A 120 -3.19 10.53 -15.31
N SER A 121 -2.90 11.66 -14.67
CA SER A 121 -3.28 12.98 -15.17
C SER A 121 -2.12 13.97 -15.07
N GLN A 122 -1.67 14.52 -16.20
CA GLN A 122 -0.61 15.55 -16.22
C GLN A 122 -0.97 16.86 -15.50
N GLN A 123 -2.25 17.06 -15.15
CA GLN A 123 -2.80 18.31 -14.59
C GLN A 123 -3.02 18.25 -13.07
N HIS A 124 -2.68 17.15 -12.40
CA HIS A 124 -2.91 17.00 -10.97
C HIS A 124 -1.60 17.04 -10.19
N GLU A 125 -1.45 18.02 -9.32
CA GLU A 125 -0.35 18.11 -8.36
C GLU A 125 -0.66 17.29 -7.10
N LEU A 126 0.39 16.80 -6.43
CA LEU A 126 0.28 16.12 -5.15
C LEU A 126 -0.30 17.04 -4.06
N THR A 127 -0.11 18.36 -4.20
CA THR A 127 -0.53 19.38 -3.23
C THR A 127 -2.02 19.76 -3.34
N ASN A 128 -2.72 19.37 -4.41
CA ASN A 128 -4.13 19.72 -4.58
C ASN A 128 -4.98 19.12 -3.43
N PRO A 129 -5.93 19.84 -2.81
CA PRO A 129 -6.84 19.26 -1.84
C PRO A 129 -7.63 18.10 -2.46
N HIS A 130 -7.18 16.86 -2.20
CA HIS A 130 -7.79 15.60 -2.65
C HIS A 130 -9.11 15.29 -1.92
N ALA A 131 -10.02 16.27 -1.85
CA ALA A 131 -11.25 16.23 -1.06
C ALA A 131 -12.17 15.08 -1.48
N ASN A 132 -12.40 14.89 -2.78
CA ASN A 132 -13.23 13.80 -3.31
C ASN A 132 -12.68 12.42 -2.91
N LEU A 133 -11.34 12.26 -2.93
CA LEU A 133 -10.71 11.03 -2.47
C LEU A 133 -10.84 10.89 -0.95
N PHE A 134 -10.68 11.97 -0.20
CA PHE A 134 -10.84 11.96 1.25
C PHE A 134 -12.25 11.51 1.64
N GLU A 135 -13.28 12.11 1.05
CA GLU A 135 -14.66 11.69 1.23
C GLU A 135 -14.86 10.21 0.91
N SER A 136 -14.33 9.74 -0.22
CA SER A 136 -14.47 8.35 -0.64
C SER A 136 -13.87 7.34 0.35
N HIS A 137 -12.82 7.68 1.09
CA HIS A 137 -12.10 6.76 1.98
C HIS A 137 -12.49 6.90 3.45
N PHE A 138 -12.92 8.08 3.88
CA PHE A 138 -13.11 8.40 5.29
C PHE A 138 -14.55 8.70 5.70
N LEU A 139 -15.45 9.06 4.78
CA LEU A 139 -16.87 9.24 5.10
C LEU A 139 -17.66 7.94 4.93
N PRO A 140 -18.69 7.68 5.76
CA PRO A 140 -19.52 6.48 5.65
C PRO A 140 -20.22 6.30 4.30
N SER A 141 -20.52 7.39 3.60
CA SER A 141 -21.09 7.39 2.25
C SER A 141 -20.06 7.09 1.14
N GLY A 142 -18.78 7.04 1.48
CA GLY A 142 -17.68 6.86 0.53
C GLY A 142 -17.56 5.44 0.00
N LYS A 143 -17.28 5.29 -1.30
CA LYS A 143 -17.18 3.97 -1.96
C LYS A 143 -16.05 3.08 -1.45
N GLN A 144 -15.01 3.68 -0.88
CA GLN A 144 -13.83 2.98 -0.35
C GLN A 144 -13.87 2.85 1.18
N PHE A 145 -14.93 3.39 1.81
CA PHE A 145 -15.15 3.25 3.23
C PHE A 145 -15.51 1.81 3.57
N THR A 146 -14.82 1.26 4.56
CA THR A 146 -15.12 -0.05 5.13
C THR A 146 -15.08 0.08 6.62
N GLU A 147 -16.18 -0.17 7.32
CA GLU A 147 -16.19 -0.20 8.79
C GLU A 147 -15.10 -1.17 9.28
N THR A 148 -14.32 -0.73 10.28
CA THR A 148 -13.39 -1.64 10.94
C THR A 148 -14.22 -2.65 11.71
N PRO A 149 -13.95 -3.97 11.58
CA PRO A 149 -14.60 -4.95 12.44
C PRO A 149 -14.19 -4.63 13.88
N THR A 150 -15.12 -4.13 14.67
CA THR A 150 -14.96 -4.12 16.13
C THR A 150 -14.69 -5.54 16.57
N ALA A 151 -13.60 -5.76 17.31
CA ALA A 151 -13.28 -7.06 17.87
C ALA A 151 -14.33 -7.45 18.92
N SER A 152 -15.46 -8.02 18.48
CA SER A 152 -16.36 -8.74 19.37
C SER A 152 -15.70 -10.08 19.73
N LYS A 153 -15.26 -10.22 20.99
CA LYS A 153 -14.82 -11.52 21.56
C LYS A 153 -16.03 -12.47 21.74
N PRO A 154 -15.79 -13.80 21.83
CA PRO A 154 -16.68 -14.82 21.30
C PRO A 154 -17.70 -15.34 22.32
N LYS A 155 -18.85 -15.84 21.85
CA LYS A 155 -19.65 -16.82 22.58
C LYS A 155 -19.47 -18.21 21.96
N LYS A 156 -18.71 -19.06 22.66
CA LYS A 156 -18.91 -20.51 22.60
C LYS A 156 -20.05 -20.86 23.54
N SER A 157 -21.08 -21.52 23.03
CA SER A 157 -21.76 -22.59 23.77
C SER A 157 -22.26 -23.61 22.77
N SER A 158 -21.67 -24.79 22.87
CA SER A 158 -22.03 -26.06 22.26
C SER A 158 -23.52 -26.38 22.40
N SER A 159 -24.13 -26.84 21.31
CA SER A 159 -25.21 -27.83 21.40
C SER A 159 -25.00 -28.86 20.29
N SER A 160 -24.31 -29.93 20.65
CA SER A 160 -24.30 -31.18 19.90
C SER A 160 -25.73 -31.72 19.91
N LEU A 161 -26.42 -31.72 18.77
CA LEU A 161 -27.62 -32.55 18.60
C LEU A 161 -27.16 -33.92 18.09
N SER A 162 -26.95 -34.85 19.02
CA SER A 162 -26.97 -36.28 18.74
C SER A 162 -28.44 -36.70 18.62
N SER A 163 -28.88 -36.97 17.39
CA SER A 163 -30.17 -37.56 17.08
C SER A 163 -30.23 -39.00 17.60
N VAL A 164 -31.05 -39.23 18.63
CA VAL A 164 -31.47 -40.57 19.07
C VAL A 164 -32.72 -40.93 18.29
N THR A 165 -32.62 -41.95 17.45
CA THR A 165 -33.76 -42.57 16.76
C THR A 165 -34.39 -43.61 17.70
N ILE A 166 -35.55 -43.31 18.25
CA ILE A 166 -36.43 -44.33 18.86
C ILE A 166 -37.26 -44.91 17.72
N LYS A 167 -37.14 -46.22 17.49
CA LYS A 167 -38.04 -46.98 16.63
C LYS A 167 -39.24 -47.41 17.47
N ASP A 168 -40.43 -47.00 17.05
CA ASP A 168 -41.69 -47.49 17.57
C ASP A 168 -41.90 -48.95 17.15
N GLU A 169 -42.22 -49.79 18.14
CA GLU A 169 -42.64 -51.19 17.99
C GLU A 169 -44.17 -51.22 17.93
N ALA A 170 -44.72 -51.92 16.95
CA ALA A 170 -46.16 -52.15 16.81
C ALA A 170 -46.44 -53.66 16.78
N CYS A 171 -47.39 -54.05 17.65
CA CYS A 171 -48.00 -55.37 17.90
C CYS A 171 -47.19 -56.40 18.70
#